data_AF-A0A920PGY8-F1
#
_entry.id   AF-A0A920PGY8-F1
#
_cell.length_a   1.000
_cell.length_b   1.000
_cell.length_c   1.000
_cell.angle_alpha   90.00
_cell.angle_beta   90.00
_cell.angle_gamma   90.00
#
_symmetry.space_group_name_H-M   'P 1'
#
loop_
_entity.id
_entity.type
_entity.pdbx_description
1 polymer ?
#
loop_
_entity_poly.entity_id
_entity_poly.type
_entity_poly.pdbx_seq_one_letter_code
_entity_poly.pdbx_strand_id
1 'polypeptide(L)'
;MSENNLIAISGGIGGAKLCYGLDQILQPGQLRVIANTGDDFLYLGFYISPDIDTLIYTLAEVNNKETGWGREDETGRPIMS
;
A
#
# COMPACT_ATOMS: atom_id res chain seq x y z
N MET A 1 6.88 28.98 -9.00
CA MET A 1 7.30 27.61 -9.35
C MET A 1 6.03 26.81 -9.53
N SER A 2 5.87 26.03 -10.60
CA SER A 2 4.73 25.10 -10.67
C SER A 2 4.90 24.07 -9.58
N GLU A 3 3.86 23.80 -8.79
CA GLU A 3 3.88 22.66 -7.88
C GLU A 3 3.96 21.38 -8.71
N ASN A 4 5.04 20.62 -8.55
CA ASN A 4 5.20 19.33 -9.20
C ASN A 4 4.30 18.32 -8.50
N ASN A 5 3.06 18.21 -8.95
CA ASN A 5 2.13 17.19 -8.51
C ASN A 5 2.28 15.95 -9.40
N LEU A 6 2.60 14.80 -8.79
CA LEU A 6 2.72 13.51 -9.46
C LEU A 6 1.52 12.63 -9.08
N ILE A 7 0.89 12.03 -10.09
CA ILE A 7 -0.11 10.98 -9.89
C ILE A 7 0.48 9.65 -10.35
N ALA A 8 0.57 8.69 -9.43
CA ALA A 8 0.98 7.31 -9.73
C ALA A 8 -0.25 6.39 -9.77
N ILE A 9 -0.27 5.46 -10.71
CA ILE A 9 -1.22 4.33 -10.69
C ILE A 9 -0.45 3.13 -10.14
N SER A 10 -1.00 2.50 -9.09
CA SER A 10 -0.28 1.46 -8.35
C SER A 10 -1.16 0.25 -8.08
N GLY A 11 -0.57 -0.93 -8.23
CA GLY A 11 -1.11 -2.20 -7.78
C GLY A 11 0.04 -3.15 -7.39
N GLY A 12 -0.24 -4.04 -6.45
CA GLY A 12 0.68 -4.97 -5.84
C GLY A 12 1.85 -4.33 -5.09
N ILE A 13 2.72 -5.23 -4.62
CA ILE A 13 3.95 -4.89 -3.88
C ILE A 13 4.90 -4.02 -4.72
N GLY A 14 5.00 -4.31 -6.03
CA GLY A 14 5.88 -3.57 -6.94
C GLY A 14 5.45 -2.10 -7.09
N GLY A 15 4.15 -1.85 -7.25
CA GLY A 15 3.61 -0.49 -7.30
C GLY A 15 3.81 0.26 -5.99
N ALA A 16 3.61 -0.40 -4.85
CA ALA A 16 3.84 0.20 -3.54
C ALA A 16 5.32 0.59 -3.32
N LYS A 17 6.27 -0.25 -3.73
CA LYS A 17 7.71 0.06 -3.66
C LYS A 17 8.10 1.24 -4.55
N LEU A 18 7.51 1.34 -5.75
CA LEU A 18 7.71 2.50 -6.61
C LEU A 18 7.17 3.77 -5.94
N CYS A 19 5.96 3.73 -5.40
CA CYS A 19 5.36 4.86 -4.68
C CYS A 19 6.19 5.28 -3.47
N TYR A 20 6.73 4.33 -2.72
CA TYR A 20 7.67 4.60 -1.62
C TYR A 20 8.91 5.35 -2.12
N GLY A 21 9.56 4.88 -3.18
CA GLY A 21 10.71 5.59 -3.75
C GLY A 21 10.38 7.01 -4.24
N LEU A 22 9.19 7.22 -4.77
CA LEU A 22 8.70 8.54 -5.19
C LEU A 22 8.44 9.45 -3.99
N ASP A 23 7.83 8.94 -2.92
CA ASP A 23 7.56 9.69 -1.69
C ASP A 23 8.84 10.20 -1.03
N GLN A 24 9.93 9.42 -1.09
CA GLN A 24 11.24 9.81 -0.53
C GLN A 24 11.91 10.98 -1.27
N ILE A 25 11.52 11.27 -2.52
CA ILE A 25 12.14 12.34 -3.34
C ILE A 25 11.23 13.54 -3.57
N LEU A 26 9.93 13.39 -3.32
CA LEU A 26 8.91 14.42 -3.48
C LEU A 26 8.71 15.18 -2.16
N GLN A 27 8.24 16.42 -2.26
CA GLN A 27 7.81 17.15 -1.05
C GLN A 27 6.48 16.59 -0.54
N PRO A 28 6.20 16.68 0.78
CA PRO A 28 4.92 16.26 1.34
C PRO A 28 3.73 16.83 0.57
N GLY A 29 2.78 15.97 0.21
CA GLY A 29 1.57 16.34 -0.54
C GLY A 29 1.71 16.38 -2.07
N GLN A 30 2.91 16.18 -2.62
CA GLN A 30 3.13 16.15 -4.07
C GLN A 30 2.83 14.80 -4.73
N LEU A 31 2.83 13.71 -3.96
CA LEU A 31 2.45 12.38 -4.44
C LEU A 31 0.97 12.11 -4.22
N ARG A 32 0.27 11.70 -5.27
CA ARG A 32 -1.07 11.11 -5.20
C ARG A 32 -1.04 9.74 -5.84
N VAL A 33 -1.70 8.76 -5.23
CA VAL A 33 -1.74 7.39 -5.74
C VAL A 33 -3.18 7.00 -6.07
N ILE A 34 -3.38 6.47 -7.27
CA ILE A 34 -4.59 5.77 -7.69
C ILE A 34 -4.31 4.28 -7.51
N ALA A 35 -4.91 3.69 -6.49
CA ALA A 35 -4.74 2.27 -6.17
C ALA A 35 -5.65 1.40 -7.03
N ASN A 36 -5.15 0.22 -7.40
CA ASN A 36 -5.96 -0.86 -7.95
C ASN A 36 -6.98 -1.35 -6.90
N THR A 37 -8.20 -1.65 -7.37
CA THR A 37 -9.30 -2.24 -6.58
C THR A 37 -9.83 -3.52 -7.21
N GLY A 38 -9.18 -4.03 -8.26
CA GLY A 38 -9.62 -5.21 -9.01
C GLY A 38 -9.52 -6.51 -8.22
N ASP A 39 -8.78 -6.48 -7.11
CA ASP A 39 -8.55 -7.57 -6.17
C ASP A 39 -9.23 -7.31 -4.82
N ASP A 40 -10.16 -6.35 -4.72
CA ASP A 40 -11.00 -6.17 -3.54
C ASP A 40 -11.99 -7.34 -3.37
N PHE A 41 -12.21 -7.79 -2.14
CA PHE A 41 -13.15 -8.89 -1.85
C PHE A 41 -13.76 -8.82 -0.46
N LEU A 42 -14.84 -9.58 -0.26
CA LEU A 42 -15.45 -9.80 1.06
C LEU A 42 -14.90 -11.10 1.66
N TYR A 43 -14.35 -11.03 2.86
CA TYR A 43 -13.86 -12.18 3.61
C TYR A 43 -14.33 -12.12 5.05
N LEU A 44 -15.02 -13.17 5.51
CA LEU A 44 -15.57 -13.26 6.87
C LEU A 44 -16.42 -12.04 7.29
N GLY A 45 -17.12 -11.41 6.34
CA GLY A 45 -17.94 -10.22 6.57
C GLY A 45 -17.17 -8.90 6.56
N PHE A 46 -15.85 -8.92 6.32
CA PHE A 46 -15.00 -7.74 6.19
C PHE A 46 -14.65 -7.47 4.72
N TYR A 47 -14.59 -6.19 4.36
CA TYR A 47 -14.03 -5.75 3.07
C TYR A 47 -12.52 -5.73 3.17
N ILE A 48 -11.86 -6.43 2.23
CA ILE A 48 -10.41 -6.52 2.14
C ILE A 48 -9.99 -5.87 0.83
N SER A 49 -9.00 -4.97 0.90
CA SER A 49 -8.45 -4.24 -0.26
C SER A 49 -6.93 -4.38 -0.31
N PRO A 50 -6.41 -5.48 -0.89
CA PRO A 50 -5.01 -5.86 -0.72
C PRO A 50 -4.01 -4.82 -1.21
N ASP A 51 -4.27 -4.20 -2.37
CA ASP A 51 -3.37 -3.21 -2.96
C ASP A 51 -3.36 -1.87 -2.21
N ILE A 52 -4.53 -1.45 -1.71
CA ILE A 52 -4.65 -0.27 -0.84
C ILE A 52 -3.90 -0.51 0.48
N ASP A 53 -4.14 -1.66 1.12
CA ASP A 53 -3.48 -2.01 2.39
C ASP A 53 -1.96 -2.10 2.21
N THR A 54 -1.50 -2.70 1.10
CA THR A 54 -0.07 -2.79 0.78
C THR A 54 0.56 -1.41 0.59
N LEU A 55 -0.12 -0.48 -0.09
CA LEU A 55 0.33 0.91 -0.20
C LEU A 55 0.44 1.58 1.17
N ILE A 56 -0.61 1.46 2.00
CA ILE A 56 -0.64 2.07 3.32
C ILE A 56 0.49 1.54 4.20
N TYR A 57 0.68 0.22 4.26
CA TYR A 57 1.72 -0.37 5.11
C TYR A 57 3.12 -0.02 4.61
N THR A 58 3.33 0.01 3.28
CA THR A 58 4.63 0.33 2.70
C THR A 58 5.00 1.80 2.93
N LEU A 59 4.08 2.73 2.66
CA LEU A 59 4.33 4.17 2.84
C LEU A 59 4.42 4.59 4.31
N ALA A 60 3.73 3.87 5.20
CA ALA A 60 3.86 4.07 6.64
C ALA A 60 5.07 3.33 7.25
N GLU A 61 5.86 2.62 6.43
CA GLU A 61 7.01 1.81 6.85
C GLU A 61 6.70 0.74 7.92
N VAL A 62 5.45 0.28 7.97
CA VAL A 62 4.98 -0.79 8.88
C VAL A 62 4.72 -2.11 8.14
N ASN A 63 5.18 -2.22 6.90
CA ASN A 63 5.06 -3.44 6.12
C ASN A 63 6.10 -4.48 6.58
N ASN A 64 5.74 -5.76 6.48
CA ASN A 64 6.71 -6.83 6.67
C ASN A 64 7.71 -6.84 5.50
N LYS A 65 8.98 -6.54 5.76
CA LYS A 65 10.05 -6.49 4.75
C LYS A 65 10.60 -7.87 4.37
N GLU A 66 10.43 -8.87 5.22
CA GLU A 66 10.87 -10.25 4.98
C GLU A 66 9.96 -10.94 3.97
N THR A 67 8.66 -10.92 4.22
CA THR A 67 7.66 -11.52 3.31
C THR A 67 7.34 -10.61 2.13
N GLY A 68 7.51 -9.30 2.30
CA GLY A 68 7.14 -8.28 1.33
C GLY A 68 5.65 -7.95 1.29
N TRP A 69 4.82 -8.52 2.18
CA TRP A 69 3.38 -8.30 2.27
C TRP A 69 2.88 -8.42 3.72
N GLY A 70 1.75 -7.79 4.02
CA GLY A 70 1.21 -7.73 5.38
C GLY A 70 1.96 -6.75 6.29
N ARG A 71 1.56 -6.70 7.56
CA ARG A 71 2.17 -5.82 8.55
C ARG A 71 3.36 -6.47 9.23
N GLU A 72 4.30 -5.65 9.66
CA GLU A 72 5.30 -6.05 10.66
C GLU A 72 4.58 -6.54 11.94
N ASP A 73 5.16 -7.53 12.62
CA ASP A 73 4.64 -8.18 13.83
C ASP A 73 3.29 -8.94 13.70
N GLU A 74 2.81 -9.23 12.48
CA GLU A 74 1.65 -10.09 12.26
C GLU A 74 1.89 -11.52 12.79
N THR A 75 0.96 -12.07 13.57
CA THR A 75 1.13 -13.40 14.20
C THR A 75 0.76 -14.57 13.27
N GLY A 76 0.13 -14.29 12.13
CA GLY A 76 -0.33 -15.31 11.18
C GLY A 76 -1.44 -16.23 11.70
N ARG A 77 -2.05 -15.92 12.85
CA ARG A 77 -3.18 -16.70 13.37
C ARG A 77 -4.42 -16.43 12.51
N PRO A 78 -5.02 -17.47 11.91
CA PRO A 78 -6.24 -17.28 11.15
C PRO A 78 -7.37 -16.82 12.07
N ILE A 79 -8.21 -15.95 11.54
CA ILE A 79 -9.46 -15.55 12.20
C ILE A 79 -10.36 -16.78 12.17
N MET A 80 -10.58 -17.41 13.32
CA MET A 80 -11.50 -18.55 13.42
C MET A 80 -12.95 -18.04 13.41
N SER A 81 -13.80 -18.68 12.61
CA SER A 81 -15.26 -18.47 12.54
C SER A 81 -16.00 -19.30 13.56
#